data_AF-A0A6G0W3V7-F1
#
_entry.id   AF-A0A6G0W3V7-F1
#
_cell.length_a   1.000
_cell.length_b   1.000
_cell.length_c   1.000
_cell.angle_alpha   90.00
_cell.angle_beta   90.00
_cell.angle_gamma   90.00
#
_symmetry.space_group_name_H-M   'P 1'
#
loop_
_entity.id
_entity.type
_entity.pdbx_description
1 polymer ?
#
loop_
_entity_poly.entity_id
_entity_poly.type
_entity_poly.pdbx_seq_one_letter_code
_entity_poly.pdbx_strand_id
1 'polypeptide(L)'
;MDMLPADVIIKIVFYLPDLKDVLAFLDTLRPHTALETLGDLYQLSLTHNHASLGPTLTLNCSMVDTISIALCESIAKLYSHVLVVDSWFSVAWLKKHLNSMAMIEWEAMELPVTIDNVDDWADLRITQLSLSIKNDTPPTWKKALPRFTHLKSLFIEGPSEDLADVYEFVAKSAQITEFQIKPTDRRVDNAELIHLIEWLRRQPVRVFDGWYMNWREILIVT
;
A
#
# COMPACT_ATOMS: atom_id res chain seq x y z
N MET A 1 33.17 21.31 -10.93
CA MET A 1 31.82 20.90 -11.34
C MET A 1 30.99 20.86 -10.08
N ASP A 2 29.92 21.64 -10.02
CA ASP A 2 29.04 21.63 -8.86
C ASP A 2 28.26 20.31 -8.86
N MET A 3 28.25 19.63 -7.71
CA MET A 3 27.56 18.34 -7.57
C MET A 3 26.04 18.58 -7.55
N LEU A 4 25.28 17.69 -8.17
CA LEU A 4 23.82 17.74 -8.08
C LEU A 4 23.37 17.51 -6.62
N PRO A 5 22.29 18.17 -6.17
CA PRO A 5 21.67 17.86 -4.89
C PRO A 5 21.27 16.38 -4.79
N ALA A 6 21.39 15.78 -3.60
CA ALA A 6 21.13 14.36 -3.40
C ALA A 6 19.70 13.94 -3.80
N ASP A 7 18.69 14.78 -3.56
CA ASP A 7 17.31 14.50 -3.94
C ASP A 7 17.12 14.43 -5.46
N VAL A 8 17.90 15.22 -6.22
CA VAL A 8 17.91 15.18 -7.68
C VAL A 8 18.55 13.88 -8.17
N ILE A 9 19.66 13.47 -7.56
CA ILE A 9 20.34 12.20 -7.89
C ILE A 9 19.40 11.01 -7.63
N ILE A 10 18.72 10.99 -6.48
CA ILE A 10 17.75 9.94 -6.14
C ILE A 10 16.61 9.88 -7.15
N LYS A 11 16.05 11.04 -7.55
CA LYS A 11 15.03 11.09 -8.60
C LYS A 11 15.56 10.51 -9.90
N ILE A 12 16.76 10.90 -10.34
CA ILE A 12 17.38 10.33 -11.55
C ILE A 12 17.46 8.82 -11.43
N VAL A 13 17.99 8.29 -10.32
CA VAL A 13 18.09 6.84 -10.07
C VAL A 13 16.72 6.16 -10.20
N PHE A 14 15.66 6.70 -9.60
CA PHE A 14 14.31 6.12 -9.67
C PHE A 14 13.63 6.22 -11.05
N TYR A 15 14.12 7.08 -11.94
CA TYR A 15 13.61 7.20 -13.32
C TYR A 15 14.41 6.41 -14.36
N LEU A 16 15.53 5.79 -13.96
CA LEU A 16 16.28 4.93 -14.87
C LEU A 16 15.54 3.58 -15.05
N PRO A 17 15.42 3.10 -16.30
CA PRO A 17 14.53 1.98 -16.63
C PRO A 17 15.08 0.64 -16.17
N ASP A 18 16.40 0.50 -16.06
CA ASP A 18 17.04 -0.75 -15.69
C ASP A 18 18.15 -0.57 -14.65
N LEU A 19 18.47 -1.68 -13.98
CA LEU A 19 19.49 -1.75 -12.96
C LEU A 19 20.88 -1.38 -13.51
N LYS A 20 21.15 -1.72 -14.77
CA LYS A 20 22.47 -1.51 -15.38
C LYS A 20 22.75 -0.02 -15.52
N ASP A 21 21.77 0.76 -15.95
CA ASP A 21 21.83 2.20 -16.07
C ASP A 21 21.97 2.87 -14.70
N VAL A 22 21.25 2.37 -13.69
CA VAL A 22 21.40 2.83 -12.30
C VAL A 22 22.82 2.62 -11.80
N LEU A 23 23.36 1.41 -11.93
CA LEU A 23 24.71 1.08 -11.49
C LEU A 23 25.75 1.93 -12.24
N ALA A 24 25.61 2.06 -13.56
CA ALA A 24 26.50 2.88 -14.38
C ALA A 24 26.46 4.35 -13.94
N PHE A 25 25.27 4.90 -13.70
CA PHE A 25 25.10 6.27 -13.21
C PHE A 25 25.76 6.45 -11.84
N LEU A 26 25.50 5.55 -10.88
CA LEU A 26 26.10 5.59 -9.54
C LEU A 26 27.62 5.47 -9.58
N ASP A 27 28.17 4.67 -10.50
CA ASP A 27 29.61 4.55 -10.72
C ASP A 27 30.23 5.86 -11.23
N THR A 28 29.53 6.62 -12.09
CA THR A 28 30.03 7.93 -12.54
C THR A 28 30.12 8.97 -11.43
N LEU A 29 29.39 8.78 -10.32
CA LEU A 29 29.38 9.69 -9.19
C LEU A 29 30.52 9.39 -8.19
N ARG A 30 31.16 8.22 -8.25
CA ARG A 30 32.30 7.88 -7.39
C ARG A 30 33.51 8.78 -7.71
N PRO A 31 34.29 9.23 -6.70
CA PRO A 31 34.36 8.75 -5.32
C PRO A 31 33.64 9.66 -4.30
N HIS A 32 32.59 10.39 -4.69
CA HIS A 32 32.05 11.48 -3.87
C HIS A 32 31.44 10.95 -2.56
N THR A 33 31.94 11.44 -1.42
CA THR A 33 31.49 11.09 -0.06
C THR A 33 30.03 11.44 0.21
N ALA A 34 29.42 12.32 -0.58
CA ALA A 34 28.00 12.63 -0.52
C ALA A 34 27.08 11.46 -0.94
N LEU A 35 27.66 10.33 -1.34
CA LEU A 35 26.93 9.13 -1.76
C LEU A 35 26.69 8.14 -0.62
N GLU A 36 26.96 8.42 0.66
CA GLU A 36 26.78 7.41 1.73
C GLU A 36 25.39 6.74 1.67
N THR A 37 24.30 7.52 1.60
CA THR A 37 22.94 6.97 1.47
C THR A 37 22.69 6.27 0.12
N LEU A 38 23.34 6.74 -0.95
CA LEU A 38 23.27 6.09 -2.26
C LEU A 38 24.13 4.82 -2.32
N GLY A 39 25.11 4.68 -1.42
CA GLY A 39 25.92 3.48 -1.22
C GLY A 39 25.07 2.34 -0.68
N ASP A 40 24.18 2.63 0.26
CA ASP A 40 23.25 1.63 0.79
C ASP A 40 22.22 1.20 -0.27
N LEU A 41 21.69 2.16 -1.04
CA LEU A 41 20.83 1.85 -2.19
C LEU A 41 21.57 1.02 -3.24
N TYR A 42 22.83 1.37 -3.54
CA TYR A 42 23.69 0.60 -4.43
C TYR A 42 23.87 -0.83 -3.91
N GLN A 43 24.18 -1.01 -2.62
CA GLN A 43 24.35 -2.33 -2.02
C GLN A 43 23.06 -3.16 -2.09
N LEU A 44 21.91 -2.57 -1.78
CA LEU A 44 20.61 -3.24 -1.94
C LEU A 44 20.35 -3.63 -3.38
N SER A 45 20.72 -2.78 -4.34
CA SER A 45 20.53 -3.04 -5.77
C SER A 45 21.38 -4.21 -6.30
N LEU A 46 22.45 -4.58 -5.59
CA LEU A 46 23.26 -5.76 -5.93
C LEU A 46 22.63 -7.08 -5.44
N THR A 47 21.80 -7.02 -4.39
CA THR A 47 21.24 -8.20 -3.73
C THR A 47 19.76 -8.40 -4.03
N HIS A 48 19.03 -7.35 -4.43
CA HIS A 48 17.59 -7.37 -4.67
C HIS A 48 17.26 -7.01 -6.12
N ASN A 49 16.06 -7.41 -6.54
CA ASN A 49 15.53 -7.02 -7.84
C ASN A 49 15.29 -5.50 -7.88
N HIS A 50 15.73 -4.84 -8.95
CA HIS A 50 15.48 -3.41 -9.15
C HIS A 50 13.98 -3.06 -9.14
N ALA A 51 13.12 -3.97 -9.60
CA ALA A 51 11.67 -3.78 -9.56
C ALA A 51 11.11 -3.60 -8.14
N SER A 52 11.79 -4.10 -7.10
CA SER A 52 11.41 -3.87 -5.69
C SER A 52 12.02 -2.62 -5.07
N LEU A 53 12.92 -1.93 -5.79
CA LEU A 53 13.70 -0.80 -5.29
C LEU A 53 13.38 0.53 -6.00
N GLY A 54 12.60 0.54 -7.07
CA GLY A 54 12.28 1.80 -7.75
C GLY A 54 11.03 1.73 -8.61
N PRO A 55 10.26 2.84 -8.73
CA PRO A 55 10.24 4.03 -7.87
C PRO A 55 9.47 3.82 -6.55
N THR A 56 8.84 2.66 -6.40
CA THR A 56 8.13 2.24 -5.18
C THR A 56 9.04 1.32 -4.39
N LEU A 57 9.22 1.59 -3.09
CA LEU A 57 9.92 0.65 -2.21
C LEU A 57 8.97 -0.49 -1.85
N THR A 58 9.28 -1.71 -2.25
CA THR A 58 8.51 -2.90 -1.88
C THR A 58 9.12 -3.54 -0.64
N LEU A 59 8.46 -3.41 0.50
CA LEU A 59 8.81 -4.05 1.76
C LEU A 59 8.15 -5.43 1.82
N ASN A 60 8.93 -6.51 1.82
CA ASN A 60 8.40 -7.87 1.84
C ASN A 60 9.30 -8.85 2.64
N CYS A 61 8.88 -10.11 2.75
CA CYS A 61 9.61 -11.14 3.50
C CYS A 61 11.05 -11.41 3.03
N SER A 62 11.38 -11.10 1.77
CA SER A 62 12.75 -11.30 1.25
C SER A 62 13.75 -10.29 1.83
N MET A 63 13.28 -9.18 2.41
CA MET A 63 14.13 -8.14 3.01
C MET A 63 14.40 -8.36 4.50
N VAL A 64 14.02 -9.51 5.07
CA VAL A 64 14.03 -9.72 6.52
C VAL A 64 15.40 -10.19 7.07
N ASP A 65 16.41 -10.42 6.21
CA ASP A 65 17.76 -10.64 6.73
C ASP A 65 18.34 -9.36 7.35
N THR A 66 19.16 -9.51 8.39
CA THR A 66 19.65 -8.40 9.21
C THR A 66 20.37 -7.32 8.40
N ILE A 67 21.08 -7.71 7.33
CA ILE A 67 21.85 -6.76 6.51
C ILE A 67 20.87 -5.96 5.64
N SER A 68 19.94 -6.65 4.98
CA SER A 68 18.93 -6.01 4.14
C SER A 68 18.01 -5.08 4.92
N ILE A 69 17.63 -5.45 6.15
CA ILE A 69 16.86 -4.57 7.05
C ILE A 69 17.64 -3.28 7.31
N ALA A 70 18.92 -3.37 7.71
CA ALA A 70 19.71 -2.19 8.06
C ALA A 70 19.90 -1.24 6.85
N LEU A 71 20.15 -1.80 5.66
CA LEU A 71 20.23 -1.02 4.43
C LEU A 71 18.86 -0.42 4.05
N CYS A 72 17.77 -1.16 4.24
CA CYS A 72 16.43 -0.67 3.98
C CYS A 72 16.08 0.50 4.91
N GLU A 73 16.39 0.38 6.20
CA GLU A 73 16.19 1.43 7.20
C GLU A 73 16.89 2.75 6.85
N SER A 74 18.05 2.69 6.19
CA SER A 74 18.82 3.89 5.82
C SER A 74 18.27 4.59 4.57
N ILE A 75 17.68 3.83 3.63
CA ILE A 75 17.13 4.37 2.38
C ILE A 75 15.62 4.65 2.43
N ALA A 76 14.88 4.07 3.37
CA ALA A 76 13.42 4.10 3.39
C ALA A 76 12.83 5.53 3.39
N LYS A 77 13.51 6.50 4.02
CA LYS A 77 13.09 7.92 4.05
C LYS A 77 13.15 8.62 2.69
N LEU A 78 13.86 8.05 1.73
CA LEU A 78 14.02 8.60 0.39
C LEU A 78 12.78 8.35 -0.49
N TYR A 79 11.95 7.37 -0.13
CA TYR A 79 10.80 6.97 -0.93
C TYR A 79 9.55 7.77 -0.56
N SER A 80 8.89 8.29 -1.58
CA SER A 80 7.56 8.90 -1.47
C SER A 80 6.42 7.89 -1.63
N HIS A 81 6.73 6.68 -2.09
CA HIS A 81 5.77 5.61 -2.32
C HIS A 81 6.33 4.28 -1.81
N VAL A 82 5.56 3.59 -0.98
CA VAL A 82 5.96 2.34 -0.34
C VAL A 82 4.84 1.33 -0.48
N LEU A 83 5.18 0.15 -0.98
CA LEU A 83 4.31 -1.01 -1.02
C LEU A 83 4.74 -1.96 0.11
N VAL A 84 3.87 -2.19 1.08
CA VAL A 84 4.08 -3.16 2.15
C VAL A 84 3.38 -4.44 1.77
N VAL A 85 4.15 -5.48 1.51
CA VAL A 85 3.66 -6.84 1.21
C VAL A 85 3.89 -7.69 2.45
N ASP A 86 2.84 -8.40 2.86
CA ASP A 86 2.78 -9.20 4.08
C ASP A 86 2.87 -8.36 5.37
N SER A 87 3.03 -9.03 6.52
CA SER A 87 2.97 -8.42 7.85
C SER A 87 4.30 -8.47 8.62
N TRP A 88 5.43 -8.46 7.90
CA TRP A 88 6.77 -8.53 8.49
C TRP A 88 7.23 -7.20 9.11
N PHE A 89 6.75 -6.07 8.59
CA PHE A 89 7.11 -4.75 9.09
C PHE A 89 6.02 -4.22 10.00
N SER A 90 6.36 -4.00 11.28
CA SER A 90 5.43 -3.42 12.25
C SER A 90 5.13 -1.95 11.93
N VAL A 91 3.96 -1.47 12.33
CA VAL A 91 3.58 -0.04 12.23
C VAL A 91 4.61 0.86 12.91
N ALA A 92 5.14 0.45 14.06
CA ALA A 92 6.16 1.21 14.77
C ALA A 92 7.45 1.37 13.93
N TRP A 93 7.85 0.31 13.22
CA TRP A 93 8.98 0.37 12.30
C TRP A 93 8.69 1.35 11.15
N LEU A 94 7.51 1.26 10.54
CA LEU A 94 7.12 2.13 9.42
C LEU A 94 7.10 3.60 9.82
N LYS A 95 6.51 3.95 10.98
CA LYS A 95 6.52 5.32 11.51
C LYS A 95 7.93 5.87 11.73
N LYS A 96 8.84 5.01 12.19
CA LYS A 96 10.21 5.40 12.52
C LYS A 96 11.08 5.61 11.28
N HIS A 97 10.90 4.78 10.26
CA HIS A 97 11.82 4.69 9.13
C HIS A 97 11.28 5.27 7.82
N LEU A 98 9.97 5.35 7.62
CA LEU A 98 9.41 5.95 6.41
C LEU A 98 9.39 7.48 6.47
N ASN A 99 9.31 8.10 5.31
CA ASN A 99 8.95 9.50 5.20
C ASN A 99 7.49 9.68 5.69
N SER A 100 7.24 10.65 6.58
CA SER A 100 5.88 10.92 7.11
C SER A 100 4.84 11.27 6.03
N MET A 101 5.29 11.70 4.84
CA MET A 101 4.43 12.01 3.70
C MET A 101 4.35 10.88 2.66
N ALA A 102 5.06 9.76 2.88
CA ALA A 102 5.04 8.64 1.97
C ALA A 102 3.62 8.07 1.84
N MET A 103 3.18 7.83 0.61
CA MET A 103 1.96 7.07 0.36
C MET A 103 2.26 5.60 0.58
N ILE A 104 1.37 4.91 1.30
CA ILE A 104 1.53 3.50 1.62
C ILE A 104 0.42 2.70 0.93
N GLU A 105 0.83 1.73 0.13
CA GLU A 105 -0.02 0.64 -0.35
C GLU A 105 0.24 -0.55 0.56
N TRP A 106 -0.82 -1.10 1.15
CA TRP A 106 -0.69 -2.20 2.09
C TRP A 106 -1.38 -3.44 1.54
N GLU A 107 -0.59 -4.45 1.18
CA GLU A 107 -1.02 -5.77 0.73
C GLU A 107 -0.77 -6.80 1.83
N ALA A 108 -1.75 -6.99 2.70
CA ALA A 108 -1.66 -7.95 3.78
C ALA A 108 -2.46 -9.21 3.47
N MET A 109 -1.81 -10.38 3.62
CA MET A 109 -2.54 -11.63 3.75
C MET A 109 -3.40 -11.64 5.02
N GLU A 110 -3.00 -10.94 6.08
CA GLU A 110 -3.74 -10.79 7.33
C GLU A 110 -3.36 -9.43 7.95
N LEU A 111 -4.32 -8.63 8.39
CA LEU A 111 -3.99 -7.51 9.25
C LEU A 111 -3.35 -8.08 10.52
N PRO A 112 -2.24 -7.51 11.00
CA PRO A 112 -1.54 -8.07 12.14
C PRO A 112 -2.50 -8.21 13.32
N VAL A 113 -2.56 -9.43 13.87
CA VAL A 113 -3.51 -9.89 14.89
C VAL A 113 -3.60 -8.94 16.09
N THR A 114 -2.56 -8.15 16.32
CA THR A 114 -2.46 -7.11 17.33
C THR A 114 -2.81 -5.71 16.77
N ILE A 115 -3.97 -5.54 16.12
CA ILE A 115 -4.53 -4.18 15.92
C ILE A 115 -5.04 -3.59 17.26
N ASP A 116 -4.51 -4.06 18.39
CA ASP A 116 -4.86 -3.60 19.73
C ASP A 116 -4.59 -2.10 19.91
N ASN A 117 -3.76 -1.51 19.04
CA ASN A 117 -3.61 -0.07 18.92
C ASN A 117 -3.92 0.43 17.50
N VAL A 118 -5.19 0.34 17.09
CA VAL A 118 -5.70 0.91 15.83
C VAL A 118 -5.25 2.38 15.64
N ASP A 119 -5.13 3.11 16.75
CA ASP A 119 -4.71 4.51 16.72
C ASP A 119 -3.29 4.68 16.15
N ASP A 120 -2.43 3.65 16.23
CA ASP A 120 -1.12 3.70 15.59
C ASP A 120 -1.20 3.73 14.07
N TRP A 121 -2.23 3.15 13.47
CA TRP A 121 -2.37 3.11 12.02
C TRP A 121 -2.85 4.43 11.43
N ALA A 122 -3.56 5.24 12.24
CA ALA A 122 -4.17 6.50 11.79
C ALA A 122 -3.13 7.55 11.36
N ASP A 123 -1.92 7.49 11.92
CA ASP A 123 -0.84 8.41 11.57
C ASP A 123 -0.15 8.06 10.25
N LEU A 124 -0.36 6.84 9.74
CA LEU A 124 0.20 6.40 8.47
C LEU A 124 -0.71 6.82 7.32
N ARG A 125 -0.09 7.30 6.24
CA ARG A 125 -0.79 7.68 5.01
C ARG A 125 -1.06 6.48 4.11
N ILE A 126 -1.82 5.52 4.64
CA ILE A 126 -2.27 4.34 3.89
C ILE A 126 -3.33 4.79 2.88
N THR A 127 -2.95 4.75 1.61
CA THR A 127 -3.78 5.18 0.49
C THR A 127 -4.47 4.02 -0.20
N GLN A 128 -3.90 2.82 -0.12
CA GLN A 128 -4.50 1.59 -0.62
C GLN A 128 -4.38 0.49 0.41
N LEU A 129 -5.45 -0.27 0.57
CA LEU A 129 -5.51 -1.41 1.48
C LEU A 129 -6.09 -2.61 0.75
N SER A 130 -5.30 -3.67 0.65
CA SER A 130 -5.67 -4.96 0.11
C SER A 130 -5.67 -5.99 1.24
N LEU A 131 -6.84 -6.57 1.48
CA LEU A 131 -7.09 -7.50 2.57
C LEU A 131 -7.45 -8.88 2.01
N SER A 132 -6.66 -9.88 2.37
CA SER A 132 -7.08 -11.28 2.25
C SER A 132 -7.71 -11.71 3.58
N ILE A 133 -9.01 -11.98 3.57
CA ILE A 133 -9.76 -12.45 4.73
C ILE A 133 -9.76 -13.97 4.72
N LYS A 134 -9.51 -14.59 5.86
CA LYS A 134 -9.64 -16.03 6.10
C LYS A 134 -10.80 -16.28 7.07
N ASN A 135 -11.27 -17.53 7.15
CA ASN A 135 -12.40 -17.90 8.02
C ASN A 135 -12.17 -17.62 9.52
N ASP A 136 -10.91 -17.47 9.93
CA ASP A 136 -10.46 -17.21 11.30
C ASP A 136 -10.01 -15.76 11.53
N THR A 137 -10.14 -14.90 10.51
CA THR A 137 -9.77 -13.48 10.63
C THR A 137 -10.72 -12.76 11.59
N PRO A 138 -10.24 -12.12 12.68
CA PRO A 138 -11.11 -11.45 13.63
C PRO A 138 -11.85 -10.26 12.98
N PRO A 139 -13.14 -10.02 13.27
CA PRO A 139 -13.92 -8.94 12.65
C PRO A 139 -13.47 -7.52 13.08
N THR A 140 -12.49 -7.40 13.97
CA THR A 140 -11.98 -6.13 14.51
C THR A 140 -11.42 -5.21 13.43
N TRP A 141 -10.94 -5.74 12.31
CA TRP A 141 -10.44 -4.94 11.19
C TRP A 141 -11.50 -3.98 10.61
N LYS A 142 -12.78 -4.36 10.60
CA LYS A 142 -13.87 -3.52 10.10
C LYS A 142 -13.96 -2.21 10.89
N LYS A 143 -13.72 -2.29 12.21
CA LYS A 143 -13.71 -1.13 13.12
C LYS A 143 -12.51 -0.21 12.89
N ALA A 144 -11.44 -0.70 12.26
CA ALA A 144 -10.28 0.10 11.92
C ALA A 144 -10.47 0.93 10.65
N LEU A 145 -11.35 0.50 9.73
CA LEU A 145 -11.55 1.15 8.43
C LEU A 145 -11.76 2.67 8.52
N PRO A 146 -12.62 3.20 9.42
CA PRO A 146 -12.84 4.65 9.54
C PRO A 146 -11.60 5.46 9.96
N ARG A 147 -10.55 4.81 10.46
CA ARG A 147 -9.31 5.48 10.89
C ARG A 147 -8.34 5.75 9.74
N PHE A 148 -8.48 5.05 8.62
CA PHE A 148 -7.64 5.30 7.44
C PHE A 148 -8.17 6.52 6.67
N THR A 149 -7.92 7.70 7.22
CA THR A 149 -8.39 8.99 6.68
C THR A 149 -7.75 9.41 5.36
N HIS A 150 -6.85 8.59 4.81
CA HIS A 150 -6.20 8.80 3.51
C HIS A 150 -6.55 7.69 2.49
N LEU A 151 -7.41 6.74 2.87
CA LEU A 151 -7.71 5.56 2.07
C LEU A 151 -8.52 5.94 0.82
N LYS A 152 -7.97 5.58 -0.34
CA LYS A 152 -8.58 5.82 -1.66
C LYS A 152 -8.99 4.52 -2.36
N SER A 153 -8.27 3.44 -2.08
CA SER A 153 -8.51 2.13 -2.67
C SER A 153 -8.66 1.07 -1.58
N LEU A 154 -9.74 0.31 -1.65
CA LEU A 154 -10.01 -0.82 -0.75
C LEU A 154 -10.31 -2.07 -1.59
N PHE A 155 -9.46 -3.08 -1.45
CA PHE A 155 -9.61 -4.39 -2.05
C PHE A 155 -9.79 -5.44 -0.95
N ILE A 156 -10.83 -6.26 -1.08
CA ILE A 156 -11.12 -7.34 -0.13
C ILE A 156 -11.32 -8.64 -0.89
N GLU A 157 -10.53 -9.64 -0.57
CA GLU A 157 -10.65 -11.01 -1.07
C GLU A 157 -10.85 -11.96 0.11
N GLY A 158 -11.78 -12.91 0.03
CA GLY A 158 -11.95 -13.89 1.09
C GLY A 158 -13.35 -14.48 1.20
N PRO A 159 -13.60 -15.30 2.24
CA PRO A 159 -14.89 -15.90 2.49
C PRO A 159 -15.93 -14.83 2.79
N SER A 160 -17.17 -15.20 2.54
CA SER A 160 -18.29 -14.30 2.70
C SER A 160 -18.70 -14.11 4.16
N GLU A 161 -17.96 -13.27 4.87
CA GLU A 161 -18.47 -12.71 6.11
C GLU A 161 -19.58 -11.68 5.84
N ASP A 162 -20.24 -11.24 6.92
CA ASP A 162 -21.05 -10.03 6.90
C ASP A 162 -20.17 -8.81 6.53
N LEU A 163 -20.35 -8.25 5.33
CA LEU A 163 -19.64 -7.07 4.83
C LEU A 163 -20.49 -5.80 4.89
N ALA A 164 -21.67 -5.84 5.52
CA ALA A 164 -22.57 -4.68 5.60
C ALA A 164 -21.85 -3.42 6.14
N ASP A 165 -21.05 -3.57 7.20
CA ASP A 165 -20.23 -2.49 7.77
C ASP A 165 -19.23 -1.90 6.78
N VAL A 166 -18.69 -2.73 5.87
CA VAL A 166 -17.73 -2.30 4.85
C VAL A 166 -18.44 -1.49 3.77
N TYR A 167 -19.57 -1.98 3.27
CA TYR A 167 -20.38 -1.24 2.29
C TYR A 167 -20.86 0.08 2.86
N GLU A 168 -21.35 0.10 4.11
CA GLU A 168 -21.76 1.32 4.81
C GLU A 168 -20.58 2.30 4.95
N PHE A 169 -19.40 1.81 5.32
CA PHE A 169 -18.18 2.62 5.40
C PHE A 169 -17.83 3.25 4.04
N VAL A 170 -17.83 2.47 2.96
CA VAL A 170 -17.54 2.94 1.60
C VAL A 170 -18.55 4.00 1.16
N ALA A 171 -19.85 3.79 1.41
CA ALA A 171 -20.92 4.74 1.12
C ALA A 171 -20.77 6.09 1.84
N LYS A 172 -20.22 6.08 3.06
CA LYS A 172 -19.97 7.28 3.86
C LYS A 172 -18.63 7.94 3.53
N SER A 173 -17.67 7.20 2.97
CA SER A 173 -16.34 7.72 2.68
C SER A 173 -16.38 8.79 1.58
N ALA A 174 -15.67 9.89 1.82
CA ALA A 174 -15.49 10.96 0.85
C ALA A 174 -14.23 10.78 -0.03
N GLN A 175 -13.42 9.76 0.25
CA GLN A 175 -12.09 9.60 -0.36
C GLN A 175 -11.93 8.32 -1.17
N ILE A 176 -12.72 7.29 -0.85
CA ILE A 176 -12.65 6.01 -1.56
C ILE A 176 -13.20 6.20 -2.97
N THR A 177 -12.30 6.08 -3.95
CA THR A 177 -12.60 6.14 -5.38
C THR A 177 -12.49 4.79 -6.06
N GLU A 178 -11.93 3.81 -5.36
CA GLU A 178 -11.68 2.46 -5.86
C GLU A 178 -12.13 1.45 -4.81
N PHE A 179 -13.05 0.58 -5.18
CA PHE A 179 -13.56 -0.46 -4.29
C PHE A 179 -13.74 -1.75 -5.05
N GLN A 180 -13.18 -2.81 -4.50
CA GLN A 180 -13.20 -4.13 -5.12
C GLN A 180 -13.45 -5.16 -4.05
N ILE A 181 -14.41 -6.05 -4.31
CA ILE A 181 -14.64 -7.21 -3.46
C ILE A 181 -14.66 -8.43 -4.37
N LYS A 182 -13.88 -9.44 -3.98
CA LYS A 182 -13.88 -10.76 -4.59
C LYS A 182 -14.39 -11.78 -3.56
N PRO A 183 -15.71 -11.83 -3.31
CA PRO A 183 -16.27 -12.80 -2.38
C PRO A 183 -16.22 -14.19 -3.03
N THR A 184 -15.95 -15.23 -2.25
CA THR A 184 -15.91 -16.59 -2.82
C THR A 184 -17.30 -17.15 -3.11
N ASP A 185 -18.30 -16.91 -2.25
CA ASP A 185 -19.55 -17.71 -2.29
C ASP A 185 -20.86 -16.96 -1.93
N ARG A 186 -20.85 -15.64 -1.69
CA ARG A 186 -22.04 -14.90 -1.21
C ARG A 186 -22.60 -13.90 -2.21
N ARG A 187 -23.93 -13.82 -2.20
CA ARG A 187 -24.69 -12.76 -2.86
C ARG A 187 -24.78 -11.53 -1.96
N VAL A 188 -24.57 -10.38 -2.58
CA VAL A 188 -24.81 -9.06 -2.00
C VAL A 188 -26.31 -8.93 -1.71
N ASP A 189 -26.67 -8.48 -0.51
CA ASP A 189 -28.07 -8.24 -0.17
C ASP A 189 -28.55 -6.83 -0.58
N ASN A 190 -29.84 -6.56 -0.42
CA ASN A 190 -30.43 -5.28 -0.82
C ASN A 190 -29.89 -4.09 -0.03
N ALA A 191 -29.53 -4.27 1.25
CA ALA A 191 -29.03 -3.17 2.08
C ALA A 191 -27.60 -2.78 1.66
N GLU A 192 -26.75 -3.78 1.42
CA GLU A 192 -25.40 -3.60 0.87
C GLU A 192 -25.45 -2.94 -0.51
N LEU A 193 -26.41 -3.35 -1.36
CA LEU A 193 -26.61 -2.76 -2.68
C LEU A 193 -27.02 -1.28 -2.62
N ILE A 194 -27.87 -0.89 -1.67
CA ILE A 194 -28.26 0.51 -1.46
C ILE A 194 -27.01 1.35 -1.14
N HIS A 195 -26.17 0.89 -0.21
CA HIS A 195 -24.93 1.57 0.14
C HIS A 195 -23.99 1.73 -1.06
N LEU A 196 -23.85 0.68 -1.87
CA LEU A 196 -23.04 0.75 -3.08
C LEU A 196 -23.57 1.77 -4.09
N ILE A 197 -24.89 1.79 -4.32
CA ILE A 197 -25.52 2.77 -5.22
C ILE A 197 -25.31 4.20 -4.69
N GLU A 198 -25.44 4.42 -3.39
CA GLU A 198 -25.16 5.71 -2.76
C GLU A 198 -23.72 6.15 -2.97
N TRP A 199 -22.75 5.24 -2.77
CA TRP A 199 -21.33 5.51 -3.03
C TRP A 199 -21.10 5.91 -4.49
N LEU A 200 -21.58 5.10 -5.45
CA LEU A 200 -21.43 5.33 -6.88
C LEU A 200 -22.02 6.68 -7.33
N ARG A 201 -23.11 7.13 -6.71
CA ARG A 201 -23.74 8.43 -7.00
C ARG A 201 -22.97 9.61 -6.43
N ARG A 202 -22.26 9.43 -5.31
CA ARG A 202 -21.60 10.51 -4.56
C ARG A 202 -20.14 10.72 -4.94
N GLN A 203 -19.43 9.65 -5.32
CA GLN A 203 -17.99 9.68 -5.56
C GLN A 203 -17.64 9.55 -7.03
N PRO A 204 -16.52 10.17 -7.49
CA PRO A 204 -15.98 9.95 -8.82
C PRO A 204 -15.29 8.58 -8.89
N VAL A 205 -16.09 7.51 -8.90
CA VAL A 205 -15.61 6.13 -8.89
C VAL A 205 -14.78 5.85 -10.13
N ARG A 206 -13.55 5.37 -9.92
CA ARG A 206 -12.58 5.06 -10.99
C ARG A 206 -12.55 3.59 -11.31
N VAL A 207 -12.58 2.77 -10.26
CA VAL A 207 -12.54 1.32 -10.36
C VAL A 207 -13.61 0.77 -9.42
N PHE A 208 -14.49 -0.03 -9.99
CA PHE A 208 -15.43 -0.83 -9.22
C PHE A 208 -15.49 -2.21 -9.86
N ASP A 209 -15.15 -3.23 -9.08
CA ASP A 209 -15.17 -4.62 -9.53
C ASP A 209 -15.90 -5.49 -8.52
N GLY A 210 -17.13 -5.84 -8.88
CA GLY A 210 -18.02 -6.70 -8.12
C GLY A 210 -18.14 -8.05 -8.82
N TRP A 211 -17.13 -8.90 -8.65
CA TRP A 211 -17.20 -10.29 -9.08
C TRP A 211 -18.45 -10.88 -8.40
N TYR A 212 -19.38 -11.44 -9.18
CA TYR A 212 -20.68 -11.99 -8.72
C TYR A 212 -21.85 -11.02 -8.50
N MET A 213 -21.73 -9.72 -8.77
CA MET A 213 -22.93 -8.87 -8.84
C MET A 213 -23.69 -9.14 -10.14
N ASN A 214 -24.97 -9.52 -10.02
CA ASN A 214 -25.86 -9.60 -11.17
C ASN A 214 -26.23 -8.17 -11.62
N TRP A 215 -25.41 -7.58 -12.49
CA TRP A 215 -25.57 -6.21 -12.99
C TRP A 215 -26.96 -5.90 -13.57
N ARG A 216 -27.75 -6.92 -13.92
CA ARG A 216 -29.14 -6.76 -14.37
C ARG A 216 -30.04 -6.14 -13.30
N GLU A 217 -29.71 -6.27 -12.02
CA GLU A 217 -30.50 -5.72 -10.91
C GLU A 217 -30.20 -4.23 -10.65
N ILE A 218 -28.99 -3.76 -11.00
CA ILE A 218 -28.57 -2.37 -10.77
C ILE A 218 -29.23 -1.39 -11.75
N LEU A 219 -29.48 -1.82 -13.00
CA LEU A 219 -30.12 -1.01 -14.04
C LEU A 219 -31.60 -0.69 -13.76
N ILE A 220 -32.24 -1.34 -12.77
CA ILE A 220 -33.64 -1.12 -12.43
C ILE A 220 -33.80 0.02 -11.40
N VAL A 221 -32.72 0.41 -10.70
CA VAL A 221 -32.76 1.35 -9.55
C VAL A 221 -32.19 2.74 -9.89
N THR A 222 -31.68 2.93 -11.12
CA THR A 222 -31.24 4.23 -11.68
C THR A 222 -32.27 4.79 -12.64
#